data_AF-A0A1G0EDT3-F1
#
_entry.id   AF-A0A1G0EDT3-F1
#
_cell.length_a   1.000
_cell.length_b   1.000
_cell.length_c   1.000
_cell.angle_alpha   90.00
_cell.angle_beta   90.00
_cell.angle_gamma   90.00
#
_symmetry.space_group_name_H-M   'P 1'
#
loop_
_entity.id
_entity.type
_entity.pdbx_description
1 polymer ?
#
loop_
_entity_poly.entity_id
_entity_poly.type
_entity_poly.pdbx_seq_one_letter_code
_entity_poly.pdbx_strand_id
1 'polypeptide(L)'
;MWAFITKIFTSKNRKACSEWAQVATCAIAILAVCLAWSQLGQMNEQQRWQNYSELNSRYATFYRELPKEILVDSHIDFLKSKPETKRAVRQYFDLYSEEYWLYQEGLIPEIMWTQRISNGVIVNLSEYPVLISGFRYWKEKGAFLHPADFRAEVEKQIAEVCRKRPRNQPC
;
A
#
# COMPACT_ATOMS: atom_id res chain seq x y z
N MET A 1 -3.17 46.10 -61.96
CA MET A 1 -1.88 45.48 -61.56
C MET A 1 -1.67 45.50 -60.04
N TRP A 2 -1.81 46.66 -59.38
CA TRP A 2 -1.68 46.80 -57.91
C TRP A 2 -2.64 45.92 -57.07
N ALA A 3 -3.92 45.85 -57.44
CA ALA A 3 -4.93 45.04 -56.72
C ALA A 3 -4.68 43.52 -56.80
N PHE A 4 -3.94 43.05 -57.81
CA PHE A 4 -3.64 41.63 -58.00
C PHE A 4 -2.44 41.21 -57.12
N ILE A 5 -1.43 42.08 -57.02
CA ILE A 5 -0.25 41.87 -56.18
C ILE A 5 -0.64 41.84 -54.70
N THR A 6 -1.50 42.75 -54.23
CA THR A 6 -1.98 42.76 -52.83
C THR A 6 -2.83 41.54 -52.49
N LYS A 7 -3.64 41.03 -53.42
CA LYS A 7 -4.45 39.81 -53.21
C LYS A 7 -3.57 38.55 -53.11
N ILE A 8 -2.51 38.45 -53.92
CA ILE A 8 -1.53 37.35 -53.83
C ILE A 8 -0.78 37.42 -52.50
N PHE A 9 -0.27 38.60 -52.11
CA PHE A 9 0.47 38.80 -50.87
C PHE A 9 -0.36 38.47 -49.62
N THR A 10 -1.62 38.94 -49.58
CA THR A 10 -2.54 38.65 -48.46
C THR A 10 -3.02 37.20 -48.42
N SER A 11 -3.11 36.50 -49.54
CA SER A 11 -3.45 35.06 -49.55
C SER A 11 -2.25 34.20 -49.09
N LYS A 12 -1.03 34.57 -49.51
CA LYS A 12 0.20 33.85 -49.14
C LYS A 12 0.51 34.01 -47.64
N ASN A 13 0.32 35.22 -47.11
CA ASN A 13 0.46 35.48 -45.66
C ASN A 13 -0.61 34.77 -44.83
N ARG A 14 -1.84 34.61 -45.33
CA ARG A 14 -2.90 33.83 -44.65
C ARG A 14 -2.60 32.34 -44.61
N LYS A 15 -2.08 31.77 -45.71
CA LYS A 15 -1.66 30.36 -45.74
C LYS A 15 -0.50 30.09 -44.79
N ALA A 16 0.53 30.92 -44.82
CA ALA A 16 1.66 30.81 -43.90
C ALA A 16 1.19 30.91 -42.43
N CYS A 17 0.34 31.90 -42.10
CA CYS A 17 -0.22 32.04 -40.75
C CYS A 17 -1.04 30.80 -40.31
N SER A 18 -1.84 30.22 -41.22
CA SER A 18 -2.60 28.99 -40.96
C SER A 18 -1.71 27.76 -40.74
N GLU A 19 -0.62 27.62 -41.50
CA GLU A 19 0.35 26.53 -41.36
C GLU A 19 1.10 26.64 -40.03
N TRP A 20 1.58 27.83 -39.67
CA TRP A 20 2.21 28.08 -38.37
C TRP A 20 1.24 27.90 -37.19
N ALA A 21 -0.03 28.28 -37.36
CA ALA A 21 -1.06 28.05 -36.36
C ALA A 21 -1.29 26.54 -36.13
N GLN A 22 -1.36 25.73 -37.20
CA GLN A 22 -1.48 24.27 -37.10
C GLN A 22 -0.28 23.65 -36.38
N VAL A 23 0.95 24.05 -36.74
CA VAL A 23 2.16 23.58 -36.06
C VAL A 23 2.14 23.94 -34.57
N ALA A 24 1.75 25.17 -34.23
CA ALA A 24 1.63 25.61 -32.84
C ALA A 24 0.55 24.80 -32.08
N THR A 25 -0.61 24.54 -32.68
CA THR A 25 -1.65 23.71 -32.08
C THR A 25 -1.16 22.28 -31.85
N CYS A 26 -0.46 21.68 -32.81
CA CYS A 26 0.13 20.34 -32.63
C CYS A 26 1.16 20.32 -31.50
N ALA A 27 2.04 21.33 -31.41
CA ALA A 27 3.02 21.43 -30.34
C ALA A 27 2.35 21.56 -28.95
N ILE A 28 1.31 22.38 -28.85
CA ILE A 28 0.52 22.54 -27.61
C ILE A 28 -0.17 21.23 -27.25
N ALA A 29 -0.77 20.53 -28.21
CA ALA A 29 -1.42 19.24 -27.97
C ALA A 29 -0.43 18.18 -27.44
N ILE A 30 0.78 18.10 -28.01
CA ILE A 30 1.84 17.21 -27.53
C ILE A 30 2.23 17.57 -26.10
N LEU A 31 2.48 18.85 -25.81
CA LEU A 31 2.80 19.32 -24.46
C LEU A 31 1.68 19.00 -23.45
N ALA A 32 0.42 19.20 -23.83
CA ALA A 32 -0.72 18.87 -22.99
C ALA A 32 -0.78 17.37 -22.64
N VAL A 33 -0.52 16.50 -23.62
CA VAL A 33 -0.43 15.04 -23.38
C VAL A 33 0.72 14.69 -22.44
N CYS A 34 1.90 15.29 -22.64
CA CYS A 34 3.04 15.08 -21.74
C CYS A 34 2.73 15.53 -20.30
N LEU A 35 2.09 16.68 -20.13
CA LEU A 35 1.68 17.19 -18.81
C LEU A 35 0.63 16.29 -18.16
N ALA A 36 -0.38 15.85 -18.90
CA ALA A 36 -1.40 14.93 -18.40
C ALA A 36 -0.79 13.60 -17.96
N TRP A 37 0.17 13.06 -18.73
CA TRP A 37 0.90 11.85 -18.37
C TRP A 37 1.67 12.01 -17.05
N SER A 38 2.37 13.13 -16.88
CA SER A 38 3.08 13.44 -15.64
C SER A 38 2.12 13.58 -14.44
N GLN A 39 0.95 14.20 -14.64
CA GLN A 39 -0.06 14.35 -13.60
C GLN A 39 -0.65 13.00 -13.18
N LEU A 40 -0.92 12.11 -14.14
CA LEU A 40 -1.38 10.74 -13.84
C LEU A 40 -0.37 9.97 -13.00
N GLY A 41 0.92 10.10 -13.30
CA GLY A 41 1.99 9.51 -12.50
C GLY A 41 1.97 10.01 -11.05
N GLN A 42 1.87 11.32 -10.85
CA GLN A 42 1.81 11.93 -9.52
C GLN A 42 0.53 11.54 -8.75
N MET A 43 -0.62 11.50 -9.42
CA MET A 43 -1.88 11.06 -8.83
C MET A 43 -1.81 9.60 -8.39
N ASN A 44 -1.20 8.73 -9.19
CA ASN A 44 -1.01 7.32 -8.83
C ASN A 44 -0.10 7.19 -7.60
N GLU A 45 1.00 7.94 -7.54
CA GLU A 45 1.87 7.96 -6.37
C GLU A 45 1.11 8.46 -5.12
N GLN A 46 0.36 9.55 -5.23
CA GLN A 46 -0.44 10.08 -4.15
C GLN A 46 -1.50 9.07 -3.65
N GLN A 47 -2.16 8.34 -4.57
CA GLN A 47 -3.11 7.30 -4.21
C GLN A 47 -2.44 6.18 -3.40
N ARG A 48 -1.22 5.76 -3.78
CA ARG A 48 -0.46 4.74 -3.03
C ARG A 48 -0.16 5.20 -1.60
N TRP A 49 0.21 6.46 -1.42
CA TRP A 49 0.42 7.05 -0.09
C TRP A 49 -0.87 7.16 0.72
N GLN A 50 -2.00 7.47 0.07
CA GLN A 50 -3.30 7.51 0.72
C GLN A 50 -3.74 6.13 1.22
N ASN A 51 -3.58 5.09 0.39
CA ASN A 51 -3.88 3.71 0.77
C ASN A 51 -3.09 3.29 2.03
N TYR A 52 -1.80 3.60 2.07
CA TYR A 52 -0.97 3.35 3.25
C TYR A 52 -1.45 4.12 4.49
N SER A 53 -1.76 5.41 4.33
CA SER A 53 -2.24 6.27 5.42
C SER A 53 -3.56 5.77 6.01
N GLU A 54 -4.48 5.33 5.15
CA GLU A 54 -5.78 4.78 5.54
C GLU A 54 -5.62 3.49 6.36
N LEU A 55 -4.79 2.55 5.91
CA LEU A 55 -4.48 1.34 6.68
C LEU A 55 -3.83 1.66 8.02
N ASN A 56 -2.89 2.59 8.05
CA ASN A 56 -2.24 2.99 9.29
C ASN A 56 -3.23 3.62 10.29
N SER A 57 -4.24 4.35 9.82
CA SER A 57 -5.34 4.86 10.65
C SER A 57 -6.20 3.72 11.24
N ARG A 58 -6.45 2.67 10.45
CA ARG A 58 -7.15 1.46 10.92
C ARG A 58 -6.35 0.72 11.97
N TYR A 59 -5.03 0.59 11.80
CA TYR A 59 -4.14 0.06 12.84
C TYR A 59 -4.17 0.92 14.11
N ALA A 60 -4.12 2.25 14.00
CA ALA A 60 -4.20 3.14 15.17
C ALA A 60 -5.53 2.98 15.93
N THR A 61 -6.61 2.66 15.23
CA THR A 61 -7.91 2.36 15.84
C THR A 61 -7.88 0.98 16.50
N PHE A 62 -7.39 -0.03 15.80
CA PHE A 62 -7.18 -1.37 16.34
C PHE A 62 -6.37 -1.37 17.65
N TYR A 63 -5.24 -0.65 17.70
CA TYR A 63 -4.40 -0.57 18.90
C TYR A 63 -5.08 0.10 20.09
N ARG A 64 -5.95 1.09 19.84
CA ARG A 64 -6.74 1.75 20.89
C ARG A 64 -7.79 0.81 21.50
N GLU A 65 -8.26 -0.15 20.72
CA GLU A 65 -9.30 -1.10 21.10
C GLU A 65 -8.74 -2.46 21.53
N LEU A 66 -7.42 -2.56 21.72
CA LEU A 66 -6.78 -3.81 22.14
C LEU A 66 -7.37 -4.31 23.47
N PRO A 67 -7.77 -5.59 23.53
CA PRO A 67 -8.26 -6.18 24.77
C PRO A 67 -7.24 -6.06 25.90
N LYS A 68 -7.71 -5.67 27.09
CA LYS A 68 -6.87 -5.52 28.30
C LYS A 68 -6.06 -6.77 28.61
N GLU A 69 -6.57 -7.95 28.25
CA GLU A 69 -5.88 -9.23 28.43
C GLU A 69 -4.50 -9.23 27.75
N ILE A 70 -4.43 -8.78 26.50
CA ILE A 70 -3.19 -8.68 25.71
C ILE A 70 -2.25 -7.61 26.28
N LEU A 71 -2.81 -6.51 26.78
CA LEU A 71 -2.04 -5.40 27.34
C LEU A 71 -1.40 -5.73 28.69
N VAL A 72 -2.05 -6.59 29.48
CA VAL A 72 -1.55 -7.02 30.80
C VAL A 72 -0.56 -8.17 30.67
N ASP A 73 -0.87 -9.15 29.83
CA ASP A 73 0.00 -10.30 29.59
C ASP A 73 -0.10 -10.72 28.11
N SER A 74 0.99 -10.50 27.39
CA SER A 74 1.08 -10.87 25.98
C SER A 74 1.45 -12.34 25.74
N HIS A 75 1.74 -13.10 26.81
CA HIS A 75 2.11 -14.52 26.79
C HIS A 75 0.94 -15.44 27.18
N ILE A 76 -0.27 -14.88 27.30
CA ILE A 76 -1.49 -15.64 27.58
C ILE A 76 -1.69 -16.82 26.64
N ASP A 77 -2.25 -17.90 27.20
CA ASP A 77 -2.66 -19.07 26.44
C ASP A 77 -3.84 -18.72 25.53
N PHE A 78 -3.57 -18.59 24.23
CA PHE A 78 -4.56 -18.19 23.22
C PHE A 78 -5.82 -19.07 23.22
N LEU A 79 -5.70 -20.36 23.53
CA LEU A 79 -6.86 -21.27 23.55
C LEU A 79 -7.82 -20.92 24.68
N LYS A 80 -7.30 -20.44 25.81
CA LYS A 80 -8.05 -20.02 27.00
C LYS A 80 -8.43 -18.54 27.00
N SER A 81 -7.88 -17.75 26.08
CA SER A 81 -8.16 -16.33 25.98
C SER A 81 -9.63 -16.03 25.70
N LYS A 82 -10.05 -14.83 26.11
CA LYS A 82 -11.42 -14.35 25.94
C LYS A 82 -11.79 -14.22 24.45
N PRO A 83 -13.10 -14.29 24.10
CA PRO A 83 -13.55 -14.11 22.73
C PRO A 83 -13.10 -12.78 22.08
N GLU A 84 -12.99 -11.70 22.87
CA GLU A 84 -12.46 -10.41 22.41
C GLU A 84 -11.00 -10.51 21.97
N THR A 85 -10.15 -11.16 22.74
CA THR A 85 -8.75 -11.44 22.40
C THR A 85 -8.64 -12.26 21.13
N LYS A 86 -9.43 -13.33 20.99
CA LYS A 86 -9.43 -14.16 19.77
C LYS A 86 -9.84 -13.36 18.53
N ARG A 87 -10.83 -12.46 18.67
CA ARG A 87 -11.25 -11.54 17.60
C ARG A 87 -10.18 -10.51 17.27
N ALA A 88 -9.54 -9.91 18.28
CA ALA A 88 -8.48 -8.93 18.08
C ALA A 88 -7.28 -9.53 17.35
N VAL A 89 -6.82 -10.72 17.74
CA VAL A 89 -5.73 -11.39 17.02
C VAL A 89 -6.13 -11.70 15.58
N ARG A 90 -7.36 -12.14 15.33
CA ARG A 90 -7.85 -12.34 13.96
C ARG A 90 -7.84 -11.04 13.15
N GLN A 91 -8.40 -9.97 13.73
CA GLN A 91 -8.47 -8.65 13.11
C GLN A 91 -7.08 -8.10 12.74
N TYR A 92 -6.07 -8.34 13.59
CA TYR A 92 -4.69 -7.95 13.30
C TYR A 92 -4.18 -8.60 12.00
N PHE A 93 -4.37 -9.91 11.85
CA PHE A 93 -3.93 -10.62 10.64
C PHE A 93 -4.82 -10.36 9.42
N ASP A 94 -6.11 -10.04 9.61
CA ASP A 94 -6.97 -9.58 8.52
C ASP A 94 -6.49 -8.22 7.98
N LEU A 95 -6.08 -7.29 8.85
CA LEU A 95 -5.46 -6.02 8.45
C LEU A 95 -4.12 -6.23 7.74
N TYR A 96 -3.28 -7.12 8.28
CA TYR A 96 -1.98 -7.41 7.67
C TYR A 96 -2.12 -8.12 6.32
N SER A 97 -3.12 -8.99 6.16
CA SER A 97 -3.48 -9.63 4.89
C SER A 97 -3.83 -8.59 3.83
N GLU A 98 -4.68 -7.62 4.18
CA GLU A 98 -5.07 -6.54 3.28
C GLU A 98 -3.87 -5.66 2.89
N GLU A 99 -3.02 -5.32 3.86
CA GLU A 99 -1.80 -4.56 3.63
C GLU A 99 -0.81 -5.30 2.71
N TYR A 100 -0.68 -6.61 2.88
CA TYR A 100 0.15 -7.44 2.01
C TYR A 100 -0.41 -7.55 0.59
N TRP A 101 -1.74 -7.68 0.45
CA TRP A 101 -2.37 -7.65 -0.87
C TRP A 101 -2.12 -6.32 -1.58
N LEU A 102 -2.29 -5.18 -0.90
CA LEU A 102 -1.99 -3.88 -1.50
C LEU A 102 -0.52 -3.74 -1.92
N TYR A 103 0.41 -4.34 -1.17
CA TYR A 103 1.81 -4.40 -1.57
C TYR A 103 2.00 -5.19 -2.87
N GLN A 104 1.41 -6.37 -2.96
CA GLN A 104 1.51 -7.22 -4.16
C GLN A 104 0.94 -6.55 -5.41
N GLU A 105 -0.14 -5.79 -5.27
CA GLU A 105 -0.75 -5.03 -6.35
C GLU A 105 -0.02 -3.70 -6.66
N GLY A 106 1.06 -3.38 -5.96
CA GLY A 106 1.79 -2.11 -6.13
C GLY A 106 1.00 -0.89 -5.65
N LEU A 107 -0.08 -1.09 -4.90
CA LEU A 107 -1.00 -0.07 -4.40
C LEU A 107 -0.50 0.63 -3.14
N ILE A 108 0.65 0.24 -2.60
CA ILE A 108 1.41 1.01 -1.62
C ILE A 108 2.85 1.22 -2.10
N PRO A 109 3.56 2.27 -1.61
CA PRO A 109 4.97 2.45 -1.91
C PRO A 109 5.81 1.28 -1.38
N GLU A 110 6.71 0.74 -2.19
CA GLU A 110 7.60 -0.37 -1.81
C GLU A 110 8.44 -0.04 -0.56
N ILE A 111 8.85 1.23 -0.44
CA ILE A 111 9.58 1.72 0.72
C ILE A 111 8.78 1.59 2.03
N MET A 112 7.45 1.73 1.98
CA MET A 112 6.60 1.52 3.16
C MET A 112 6.59 0.05 3.56
N TRP A 113 6.46 -0.85 2.58
CA TRP A 113 6.48 -2.29 2.86
C TRP A 113 7.80 -2.73 3.51
N THR A 114 8.91 -2.40 2.84
CA THR A 114 10.25 -2.87 3.21
C THR A 114 10.79 -2.21 4.49
N GLN A 115 10.52 -0.93 4.71
CA GLN A 115 11.10 -0.20 5.85
C GLN A 115 10.17 -0.07 7.05
N ARG A 116 8.86 0.06 6.83
CA ARG A 116 7.89 0.31 7.91
C ARG A 116 7.10 -0.93 8.27
N ILE A 117 6.41 -1.52 7.31
CA ILE A 117 5.40 -2.56 7.56
C ILE A 117 6.07 -3.86 7.97
N SER A 118 6.97 -4.41 7.15
CA SER A 118 7.63 -5.69 7.45
C SER A 118 8.38 -5.63 8.79
N ASN A 119 9.08 -4.53 9.06
CA ASN A 119 9.77 -4.35 10.34
C ASN A 119 8.80 -4.18 11.51
N GLY A 120 7.70 -3.43 11.32
CA GLY A 120 6.67 -3.25 12.33
C GLY A 120 6.00 -4.56 12.73
N VAL A 121 5.72 -5.43 11.76
CA VAL A 121 5.15 -6.76 12.02
C VAL A 121 6.11 -7.62 12.86
N ILE A 122 7.42 -7.61 12.55
CA ILE A 122 8.43 -8.31 13.38
C ILE A 122 8.38 -7.81 14.82
N VAL A 123 8.32 -6.49 15.03
CA VAL A 123 8.22 -5.90 16.37
C VAL A 123 6.95 -6.37 17.06
N ASN A 124 5.79 -6.28 16.41
CA ASN A 124 4.51 -6.67 17.00
C ASN A 124 4.47 -8.16 17.37
N LEU A 125 4.97 -9.04 16.50
CA LEU A 125 5.06 -10.47 16.77
C LEU A 125 6.03 -10.79 17.91
N SER A 126 7.08 -9.97 18.08
CA SER A 126 8.02 -10.09 19.20
C SER A 126 7.37 -9.67 20.52
N GLU A 127 6.72 -8.51 20.55
CA GLU A 127 6.10 -7.92 21.76
C GLU A 127 4.82 -8.63 22.18
N TYR A 128 4.07 -9.18 21.20
CA TYR A 128 2.81 -9.87 21.42
C TYR A 128 2.87 -11.34 20.97
N PRO A 129 3.52 -12.24 21.73
CA PRO A 129 3.59 -13.67 21.40
C PRO A 129 2.23 -14.34 21.19
N VAL A 130 1.17 -13.84 21.83
CA VAL A 130 -0.22 -14.26 21.59
C VAL A 130 -0.65 -14.14 20.12
N LEU A 131 -0.05 -13.23 19.35
CA LEU A 131 -0.27 -13.14 17.90
C LEU A 131 0.26 -14.38 17.18
N ILE A 132 1.42 -14.92 17.57
CA ILE A 132 2.00 -16.11 16.94
C ILE A 132 1.11 -17.34 17.21
N SER A 133 0.72 -17.54 18.47
CA SER A 133 -0.15 -18.67 18.84
C SER A 133 -1.54 -18.54 18.21
N GLY A 134 -2.10 -17.33 18.18
CA GLY A 134 -3.39 -17.08 17.52
C GLY A 134 -3.34 -17.21 16.01
N PHE A 135 -2.26 -16.81 15.35
CA PHE A 135 -2.05 -17.07 13.93
C PHE A 135 -2.09 -18.57 13.63
N ARG A 136 -1.30 -19.36 14.36
CA ARG A 136 -1.25 -20.83 14.19
C ARG A 136 -2.64 -21.45 14.36
N TYR A 137 -3.37 -21.06 15.41
CA TYR A 137 -4.73 -21.52 15.65
C TYR A 137 -5.67 -21.20 14.47
N TRP A 138 -5.72 -19.94 14.02
CA TRP A 138 -6.64 -19.53 12.96
C TRP A 138 -6.26 -20.12 11.60
N LYS A 139 -4.95 -20.26 11.32
CA LYS A 139 -4.43 -20.95 10.15
C LYS A 139 -4.92 -22.40 10.09
N GLU A 140 -4.85 -23.14 11.19
CA GLU A 140 -5.37 -24.51 11.30
C GLU A 140 -6.89 -24.59 11.09
N LYS A 141 -7.62 -23.52 11.42
CA LYS A 141 -9.06 -23.38 11.14
C LYS A 141 -9.38 -22.92 9.72
N GLY A 142 -8.38 -22.77 8.86
CA GLY A 142 -8.57 -22.40 7.45
C GLY A 142 -8.60 -20.89 7.18
N ALA A 143 -8.23 -20.03 8.13
CA ALA A 143 -8.19 -18.57 7.93
C ALA A 143 -6.99 -18.10 7.09
N PHE A 144 -7.01 -16.84 6.66
CA PHE A 144 -5.86 -16.19 6.01
C PHE A 144 -5.44 -16.83 4.68
N LEU A 145 -6.42 -17.20 3.83
CA LEU A 145 -6.16 -17.81 2.52
C LEU A 145 -5.89 -16.79 1.40
N HIS A 146 -6.17 -15.51 1.66
CA HIS A 146 -5.95 -14.42 0.73
C HIS A 146 -4.97 -13.41 1.33
N PRO A 147 -4.05 -12.84 0.54
CA PRO A 147 -3.60 -13.40 -0.75
C PRO A 147 -2.97 -14.79 -0.59
N ALA A 148 -2.78 -15.52 -1.69
CA ALA A 148 -2.50 -16.97 -1.68
C ALA A 148 -1.24 -17.36 -0.87
N ASP A 149 -0.25 -16.49 -0.83
CA ASP A 149 1.03 -16.65 -0.14
C ASP A 149 1.11 -15.89 1.20
N PHE A 150 0.03 -15.27 1.66
CA PHE A 150 0.02 -14.50 2.91
C PHE A 150 0.46 -15.32 4.12
N ARG A 151 0.02 -16.57 4.22
CA ARG A 151 0.46 -17.47 5.31
C ARG A 151 1.98 -17.66 5.28
N ALA A 152 2.57 -17.80 4.09
CA ALA A 152 4.01 -17.99 3.95
C ALA A 152 4.77 -16.71 4.33
N GLU A 153 4.24 -15.54 3.99
CA GLU A 153 4.80 -14.26 4.43
C GLU A 153 4.76 -14.13 5.97
N VAL A 154 3.64 -14.45 6.62
CA VAL A 154 3.57 -14.43 8.09
C VAL A 154 4.56 -15.42 8.72
N GLU A 155 4.66 -16.65 8.21
CA GLU A 155 5.61 -17.65 8.71
C GLU A 155 7.07 -17.20 8.56
N LYS A 156 7.41 -16.52 7.47
CA LYS A 156 8.73 -15.91 7.28
C LYS A 156 9.01 -14.84 8.35
N GLN A 157 8.03 -13.99 8.68
CA GLN A 157 8.19 -13.00 9.75
C GLN A 157 8.34 -13.66 11.12
N ILE A 158 7.55 -14.71 11.41
CA ILE A 158 7.67 -15.51 12.65
C ILE A 158 9.07 -16.13 12.75
N ALA A 159 9.59 -16.73 11.67
CA ALA A 159 10.92 -17.32 11.65
C ALA A 159 12.02 -16.28 11.96
N GLU A 160 11.87 -15.06 11.45
CA GLU A 160 12.81 -13.96 11.74
C GLU A 160 12.76 -13.52 13.21
N VAL A 161 11.57 -13.45 13.83
CA VAL A 161 11.43 -13.20 15.27
C VAL A 161 12.11 -14.32 16.07
N CYS A 162 11.88 -15.58 15.71
CA CYS A 162 12.46 -16.74 16.37
C CYS A 162 13.98 -16.78 16.29
N ARG A 163 14.54 -16.37 15.15
CA ARG A 163 16.00 -16.29 14.95
C ARG A 163 16.65 -15.24 15.86
N LYS A 164 15.93 -14.16 16.18
CA LYS A 164 16.41 -13.06 17.02
C LYS A 164 16.21 -13.28 18.52
N ARG A 165 15.39 -14.26 18.93
CA ARG A 165 15.12 -14.53 20.35
C ARG A 165 16.30 -15.24 21.05
N PRO A 166 16.51 -14.95 22.35
CA PRO A 166 17.41 -15.76 23.18
C PRO A 166 16.96 -17.23 23.20
N ARG A 167 17.90 -18.19 23.16
CA ARG A 167 17.64 -19.65 23.02
C ARG A 167 16.73 -20.26 24.11
N ASN A 168 16.52 -19.54 25.19
CA ASN A 168 15.79 -19.93 26.38
C ASN A 168 14.32 -19.46 26.39
N GLN A 169 13.83 -18.86 25.31
CA GLN A 169 12.42 -18.52 25.15
C GLN A 169 11.79 -19.32 24.00
N PRO A 170 10.60 -19.92 24.21
CA PRO A 170 9.94 -20.67 23.16
C PRO A 170 9.49 -19.76 22.01
N CYS A 171 9.53 -20.35 20.83
CA CYS A 171 8.69 -20.03 19.68
C CYS A 171 7.59 -21.08 19.55
#